data_AF-A0A9X8YMD2-F1
#
_entry.id   AF-A0A9X8YMD2-F1
#
_cell.length_a   1.000
_cell.length_b   1.000
_cell.length_c   1.000
_cell.angle_alpha   90.00
_cell.angle_beta   90.00
_cell.angle_gamma   90.00
#
_symmetry.space_group_name_H-M   'P 1'
#
loop_
_entity.id
_entity.type
_entity.pdbx_description
1 polymer ?
#
loop_
_entity_poly.entity_id
_entity_poly.type
_entity_poly.pdbx_seq_one_letter_code
_entity_poly.pdbx_strand_id
1 'polypeptide(L)'
;EYLGLTKGTVSQSLKKLELNGMVARTADAKDRRSVRLRLTEKSRSLMETLFPPAYLQQAQDAMQQDGEQLQALLTQLLRQLQRQENAALFGECHRCRYHQQRNGQPFCGLTQEPLPLDSVNLICREFA
;
A
#
# COMPACT_ATOMS: atom_id res chain seq x y z
N GLU A 1 8.31 2.22 11.21
CA GLU A 1 6.89 2.59 10.99
C GLU A 1 6.74 3.11 9.57
N TYR A 2 5.80 2.58 8.78
CA TYR A 2 5.70 2.76 7.32
C TYR A 2 5.56 4.23 6.88
N LEU A 3 4.80 5.04 7.62
CA LEU A 3 4.52 6.43 7.28
C LEU A 3 5.56 7.43 7.81
N GLY A 4 6.55 6.99 8.59
CA GLY A 4 7.48 7.90 9.28
C GLY A 4 6.79 8.85 10.29
N LEU A 5 5.55 8.57 10.68
CA LEU A 5 4.74 9.39 11.57
C LEU A 5 4.71 8.82 13.01
N THR A 6 4.51 9.69 13.99
CA THR A 6 4.28 9.24 15.37
C THR A 6 2.91 8.58 15.52
N LYS A 7 2.77 7.66 16.49
CA LYS A 7 1.48 7.01 16.81
C LYS A 7 0.39 8.02 17.15
N GLY A 8 0.75 9.12 17.80
CA GLY A 8 -0.18 10.23 18.10
C GLY A 8 -0.70 10.89 16.83
N THR A 9 0.20 11.24 15.90
CA THR A 9 -0.17 11.83 14.60
C THR A 9 -1.07 10.89 13.80
N VAL A 10 -0.70 9.60 13.69
CA VAL A 10 -1.50 8.59 12.98
C VAL A 10 -2.90 8.48 13.58
N SER A 11 -2.99 8.38 14.91
CA SER A 11 -4.27 8.23 15.61
C SER A 11 -5.20 9.43 15.37
N GLN A 12 -4.67 10.65 15.43
CA GLN A 12 -5.44 11.87 15.21
C GLN A 12 -5.88 12.02 13.75
N SER A 13 -5.01 11.69 12.79
CA SER A 13 -5.37 11.70 11.37
C SER A 13 -6.48 10.69 11.07
N LEU A 14 -6.37 9.47 11.57
CA LEU A 14 -7.41 8.46 11.40
C LEU A 14 -8.74 8.87 12.04
N LYS A 15 -8.72 9.54 13.20
CA LYS A 15 -9.94 10.06 13.83
C LYS A 15 -10.63 11.12 12.95
N LYS A 16 -9.86 12.03 12.34
CA LYS A 16 -10.42 13.02 11.39
C LYS A 16 -11.00 12.35 10.14
N LEU A 17 -10.31 11.37 9.58
CA LEU A 17 -10.80 10.62 8.41
C LEU A 17 -12.09 9.87 8.72
N GLU A 18 -12.20 9.27 9.90
CA GLU A 18 -13.41 8.61 10.37
C GLU A 18 -14.57 9.59 10.57
N LEU A 19 -14.33 10.73 11.24
CA LEU A 19 -15.34 11.79 11.41
C LEU A 19 -15.86 12.34 10.07
N ASN A 20 -15.01 12.39 9.05
CA ASN A 20 -15.39 12.82 7.70
C ASN A 20 -16.06 11.72 6.85
N GLY A 21 -16.27 10.54 7.44
CA GLY A 21 -16.86 9.39 6.77
C GLY A 21 -15.99 8.83 5.65
N MET A 22 -14.66 8.98 5.75
CA MET A 22 -13.69 8.49 4.75
C MET A 22 -13.21 7.07 5.09
N VAL A 23 -13.00 6.80 6.37
CA VAL A 23 -12.54 5.49 6.87
C VAL A 23 -13.52 4.96 7.90
N ALA A 24 -13.77 3.64 7.87
CA ALA A 24 -14.51 2.94 8.90
C ALA A 24 -13.57 2.08 9.77
N ARG A 25 -13.79 2.10 11.09
CA ARG A 25 -13.13 1.20 12.05
C ARG A 25 -14.03 0.04 12.42
N THR A 26 -13.45 -1.15 12.44
CA THR A 26 -14.08 -2.36 13.00
C THR A 26 -13.10 -3.04 13.94
N ALA A 27 -13.55 -3.45 15.12
CA ALA A 27 -12.73 -4.27 16.01
C ALA A 27 -12.33 -5.56 15.30
N ASP A 28 -11.09 -6.00 15.45
CA ASP A 28 -10.69 -7.28 14.91
C ASP A 28 -11.29 -8.42 15.74
N ALA A 29 -11.87 -9.42 15.06
CA ALA A 29 -12.57 -10.52 15.70
C ALA A 29 -11.61 -11.51 16.40
N LYS A 30 -10.35 -11.58 15.96
CA LYS A 30 -9.33 -12.48 16.51
C LYS A 30 -8.49 -11.79 17.58
N ASP A 31 -8.25 -10.49 17.44
CA ASP A 31 -7.49 -9.71 18.42
C ASP A 31 -8.20 -8.40 18.81
N ARG A 32 -8.73 -8.37 20.04
CA ARG A 32 -9.42 -7.18 20.59
C ARG A 32 -8.52 -5.96 20.77
N ARG A 33 -7.19 -6.12 20.70
CA ARG A 33 -6.22 -5.01 20.74
C ARG A 33 -6.00 -4.38 19.36
N SER A 34 -6.50 -5.02 18.31
CA SER A 34 -6.34 -4.60 16.92
C SER A 34 -7.64 -4.01 16.37
N VAL A 35 -7.48 -2.98 15.54
CA VAL A 35 -8.59 -2.38 14.79
C VAL A 35 -8.32 -2.51 13.30
N ARG A 36 -9.35 -2.92 12.56
CA ARG A 36 -9.33 -2.99 11.11
C ARG A 36 -9.91 -1.71 10.55
N LEU A 37 -9.14 -1.07 9.68
CA LEU A 37 -9.54 0.15 8.98
C LEU A 37 -9.91 -0.22 7.54
N ARG A 38 -10.98 0.36 7.04
CA ARG A 38 -11.41 0.20 5.64
C ARG A 38 -11.78 1.54 5.04
N LEU A 39 -11.44 1.75 3.78
CA LEU A 39 -12.01 2.85 3.01
C LEU A 39 -13.51 2.63 2.87
N THR A 40 -14.28 3.68 3.14
CA THR A 40 -15.70 3.73 2.82
C THR A 40 -15.90 3.84 1.30
N GLU A 41 -17.12 3.61 0.84
CA GLU A 41 -17.46 3.78 -0.57
C GLU A 41 -17.20 5.21 -1.05
N LYS A 42 -17.60 6.21 -0.24
CA LYS A 42 -17.31 7.63 -0.48
C LYS A 42 -15.82 7.87 -0.77
N SER A 43 -14.93 7.26 0.01
CA SER A 43 -13.49 7.38 -0.22
C SER A 43 -12.99 6.59 -1.41
N ARG A 44 -13.57 5.43 -1.72
CA ARG A 44 -13.18 4.66 -2.92
C ARG A 44 -13.49 5.43 -4.19
N SER A 45 -14.72 5.93 -4.33
CA SER A 45 -15.11 6.77 -5.48
C SER A 45 -14.27 8.05 -5.57
N LEU A 46 -13.90 8.63 -4.42
CA LEU A 46 -13.00 9.80 -4.41
C LEU A 46 -11.58 9.44 -4.86
N MET A 47 -11.04 8.30 -4.42
CA MET A 47 -9.70 7.85 -4.82
C MET A 47 -9.62 7.57 -6.33
N GLU A 48 -10.66 6.99 -6.92
CA GLU A 48 -10.75 6.76 -8.37
C GLU A 48 -10.66 8.04 -9.20
N THR A 49 -11.10 9.18 -8.63
CA THR A 49 -11.03 10.48 -9.33
C THR A 49 -9.75 11.26 -9.04
N LEU A 50 -9.10 10.99 -7.90
CA LEU A 50 -7.91 11.74 -7.47
C LEU A 50 -6.57 11.05 -7.79
N PHE A 51 -6.56 9.72 -7.99
CA PHE A 51 -5.33 8.94 -8.11
C PHE A 51 -5.27 8.08 -9.37
N PRO A 52 -4.12 8.09 -10.10
CA PRO A 52 -2.99 8.99 -9.90
C PRO A 52 -3.39 10.45 -10.19
N PRO A 53 -2.75 11.45 -9.55
CA PRO A 53 -3.08 12.84 -9.81
C PRO A 53 -2.88 13.18 -11.29
N ALA A 54 -3.92 13.67 -11.95
CA ALA A 54 -3.92 13.88 -13.40
C ALA A 54 -2.74 14.75 -13.88
N TYR A 55 -2.35 15.75 -13.09
CA TYR A 55 -1.22 16.63 -13.42
C TYR A 55 0.12 15.88 -13.48
N LEU A 56 0.33 14.85 -12.63
CA LEU A 56 1.53 14.02 -12.67
C LEU A 56 1.53 13.13 -13.91
N GLN A 57 0.38 12.51 -14.20
CA GLN A 57 0.23 11.66 -15.37
C GLN A 57 0.48 12.45 -16.66
N GLN A 58 -0.15 13.63 -16.79
CA GLN A 58 0.04 14.51 -17.94
C GLN A 58 1.49 14.97 -18.10
N ALA A 59 2.17 15.31 -16.99
CA ALA A 59 3.58 15.69 -17.03
C ALA A 59 4.47 14.52 -17.49
N GLN A 60 4.21 13.30 -17.01
CA GLN A 60 4.93 12.10 -17.46
C GLN A 60 4.67 11.81 -18.94
N ASP A 61 3.41 11.83 -19.37
CA ASP A 61 3.02 11.52 -20.75
C ASP A 61 3.61 12.53 -21.74
N ALA A 62 3.68 13.82 -21.36
CA ALA A 62 4.29 14.88 -22.17
C ALA A 62 5.80 14.67 -22.41
N MET A 63 6.48 13.91 -21.53
CA MET A 63 7.88 13.54 -21.69
C MET A 63 8.07 12.30 -22.56
N GLN A 64 6.99 11.63 -23.00
CA GLN A 64 7.04 10.43 -23.83
C GLN A 64 7.95 9.34 -23.20
N GLN A 65 8.94 8.84 -23.94
CA GLN A 65 9.86 7.79 -23.49
C GLN A 65 10.70 8.22 -22.27
N ASP A 66 11.05 9.50 -22.18
CA ASP A 66 11.82 10.02 -21.05
C ASP A 66 11.01 9.98 -19.74
N GLY A 67 9.67 10.06 -19.83
CA GLY A 67 8.78 9.96 -18.68
C GLY A 67 8.79 8.57 -18.04
N GLU A 68 8.67 7.53 -18.85
CA GLU A 68 8.78 6.14 -18.39
C GLU A 68 10.18 5.84 -17.83
N GLN A 69 11.23 6.32 -18.52
CA GLN A 69 12.60 6.16 -18.04
C GLN A 69 12.83 6.89 -16.72
N LEU A 70 12.31 8.11 -16.55
CA LEU A 70 12.40 8.86 -15.30
C LEU A 70 11.72 8.09 -14.15
N GLN A 71 10.51 7.56 -14.37
CA GLN A 71 9.81 6.75 -13.37
C GLN A 71 10.64 5.53 -12.95
N ALA A 72 11.24 4.82 -13.91
CA ALA A 72 12.09 3.68 -13.65
C ALA A 72 13.34 4.05 -12.83
N LEU A 73 14.03 5.14 -13.21
CA LEU A 73 15.22 5.63 -12.53
C LEU A 73 14.91 6.11 -11.10
N LEU A 74 13.82 6.85 -10.89
CA LEU A 74 13.37 7.27 -9.56
C LEU A 74 13.04 6.07 -8.67
N THR A 75 12.36 5.06 -9.23
CA THR A 75 12.06 3.81 -8.52
C THR A 75 13.33 3.07 -8.14
N GLN A 76 14.32 3.01 -9.04
CA GLN A 76 15.61 2.39 -8.77
C GLN A 76 16.39 3.12 -7.68
N LEU A 77 16.45 4.45 -7.75
CA LEU A 77 17.11 5.29 -6.74
C LEU A 77 16.48 5.07 -5.36
N LEU A 78 15.15 5.10 -5.27
CA LEU A 78 14.43 4.87 -4.01
C LEU A 78 14.75 3.50 -3.41
N ARG A 79 14.77 2.44 -4.24
CA ARG A 79 15.12 1.09 -3.78
C ARG A 79 16.57 0.99 -3.29
N GLN A 80 17.50 1.69 -3.94
CA GLN A 80 18.90 1.73 -3.50
C GLN A 80 19.02 2.41 -2.13
N LEU A 81 18.38 3.57 -1.95
CA LEU A 81 18.33 4.27 -0.66
C LEU A 81 17.71 3.38 0.44
N GLN A 82 16.60 2.71 0.15
CA GLN A 82 15.97 1.81 1.12
C GLN A 82 16.88 0.67 1.56
N ARG A 83 17.63 0.08 0.62
CA ARG A 83 18.60 -0.99 0.95
C ARG A 83 19.78 -0.48 1.78
N GLN A 84 20.29 0.71 1.46
CA GLN A 84 21.42 1.31 2.17
C GLN A 84 21.05 1.64 3.62
N GLU A 85 19.86 2.20 3.84
CA GLU A 85 19.37 2.59 5.17
C GLU A 85 18.70 1.44 5.93
N ASN A 86 18.71 0.22 5.37
CA ASN A 86 17.96 -0.94 5.87
C ASN A 86 16.49 -0.60 6.19
N ALA A 87 15.91 0.30 5.38
CA ALA A 87 14.54 0.74 5.50
C ALA A 87 13.58 -0.28 4.89
N ALA A 88 12.34 -0.30 5.40
CA ALA A 88 11.31 -1.19 4.88
C ALA A 88 11.06 -0.91 3.39
N LEU A 89 11.09 -1.98 2.60
CA LEU A 89 10.61 -1.96 1.22
C LEU A 89 9.08 -1.92 1.21
N PHE A 90 8.52 -1.57 0.06
CA PHE A 90 7.07 -1.56 -0.13
C PHE A 90 6.69 -2.08 -1.52
N GLY A 91 5.53 -2.73 -1.58
CA GLY A 91 4.95 -3.20 -2.81
C GLY A 91 3.72 -4.07 -2.57
N GLU A 92 3.03 -4.37 -3.66
CA GLU A 92 1.87 -5.26 -3.65
C GLU A 92 2.29 -6.70 -3.35
N CYS A 93 1.45 -7.44 -2.63
CA CYS A 93 1.76 -8.79 -2.19
C CYS A 93 2.20 -9.71 -3.35
N HIS A 94 1.57 -9.64 -4.52
CA HIS A 94 1.95 -10.48 -5.68
C HIS A 94 3.38 -10.28 -6.18
N ARG A 95 4.02 -9.15 -5.83
CA ARG A 95 5.42 -8.83 -6.17
C ARG A 95 6.40 -9.11 -5.04
N CYS A 96 5.92 -9.56 -3.88
CA CYS A 96 6.75 -9.89 -2.74
C CYS A 96 7.46 -11.23 -2.98
N ARG A 97 8.73 -11.34 -2.58
CA ARG A 97 9.52 -12.58 -2.70
C ARG A 97 8.90 -13.78 -1.99
N TYR A 98 8.05 -13.54 -1.01
CA TYR A 98 7.37 -14.58 -0.24
C TYR A 98 6.06 -15.05 -0.89
N HIS A 99 5.55 -14.35 -1.92
CA HIS A 99 4.33 -14.74 -2.60
C HIS A 99 4.54 -16.03 -3.39
N GLN A 100 3.63 -16.97 -3.22
CA GLN A 100 3.65 -18.28 -3.87
C GLN A 100 2.26 -18.63 -4.41
N GLN A 101 2.22 -19.54 -5.37
CA GLN A 101 1.00 -20.22 -5.80
C GLN A 101 1.06 -21.66 -5.31
N ARG A 102 0.05 -22.10 -4.54
CA ARG A 102 -0.09 -23.50 -4.11
C ARG A 102 -1.46 -24.01 -4.55
N ASN A 103 -1.47 -25.08 -5.34
CA ASN A 103 -2.69 -25.66 -5.90
C ASN A 103 -3.57 -24.62 -6.64
N GLY A 104 -2.93 -23.65 -7.32
CA GLY A 104 -3.63 -22.57 -8.02
C GLY A 104 -4.22 -21.47 -7.13
N GLN A 105 -3.92 -21.46 -5.83
CA GLN A 105 -4.34 -20.43 -4.89
C GLN A 105 -3.15 -19.62 -4.36
N PRO A 106 -3.29 -18.29 -4.18
CA PRO A 106 -2.28 -17.47 -3.54
C PRO A 106 -1.94 -17.93 -2.13
N PHE A 107 -0.65 -17.97 -1.81
CA PHE A 107 -0.13 -18.42 -0.53
C PHE A 107 1.06 -17.57 -0.09
N CYS A 108 1.11 -17.21 1.19
CA CYS A 108 2.24 -16.48 1.76
C CYS A 108 3.27 -17.47 2.31
N GLY A 109 4.45 -17.52 1.70
CA GLY A 109 5.55 -18.37 2.16
C GLY A 109 6.16 -17.93 3.50
N LEU A 110 5.93 -16.68 3.93
CA LEU A 110 6.42 -16.17 5.21
C LEU A 110 5.50 -16.55 6.38
N THR A 111 4.21 -16.26 6.27
CA THR A 111 3.22 -16.58 7.33
C THR A 111 2.74 -18.02 7.25
N GLN A 112 2.98 -18.69 6.12
CA GLN A 112 2.50 -20.04 5.82
C GLN A 112 0.98 -20.17 5.81
N GLU A 113 0.31 -19.15 5.28
CA GLU A 113 -1.15 -19.07 5.22
C GLU A 113 -1.65 -18.83 3.79
N PRO A 114 -2.85 -19.32 3.43
CA PRO A 114 -3.52 -18.95 2.20
C PRO A 114 -3.84 -17.44 2.20
N LEU A 115 -3.65 -16.81 1.04
CA LEU A 115 -3.95 -15.39 0.85
C LEU A 115 -5.29 -15.24 0.13
N PRO A 116 -6.21 -14.40 0.64
CA PRO A 116 -7.40 -14.00 -0.10
C PRO A 116 -7.04 -13.42 -1.46
N LEU A 117 -7.81 -13.73 -2.51
CA LEU A 117 -7.54 -13.26 -3.88
C LEU A 117 -7.51 -11.74 -3.98
N ASP A 118 -8.37 -11.05 -3.24
CA ASP A 118 -8.43 -9.59 -3.19
C ASP A 118 -7.23 -8.96 -2.47
N SER A 119 -6.52 -9.72 -1.64
CA SER A 119 -5.36 -9.24 -0.87
C SER A 119 -4.06 -9.19 -1.67
N VAL A 120 -3.96 -9.90 -2.80
CA VAL A 120 -2.71 -10.01 -3.56
C VAL A 120 -2.26 -8.68 -4.18
N ASN A 121 -3.21 -7.80 -4.48
CA ASN A 121 -2.98 -6.45 -5.02
C ASN A 121 -2.92 -5.38 -3.92
N LEU A 122 -2.93 -5.76 -2.64
CA LEU A 122 -2.75 -4.84 -1.53
C LEU A 122 -1.28 -4.74 -1.13
N ILE A 123 -0.91 -3.62 -0.50
CA ILE A 123 0.45 -3.41 0.02
C ILE A 123 0.76 -4.46 1.09
N CYS A 124 1.87 -5.18 0.91
CA CYS A 124 2.36 -6.15 1.87
C CYS A 124 3.19 -5.44 2.95
N ARG A 125 2.84 -5.67 4.22
CA ARG A 125 3.61 -5.14 5.37
C ARG A 125 5.01 -5.73 5.45
N GLU A 126 5.14 -7.01 5.10
CA GLU A 126 6.39 -7.78 5.14
C GLU A 126 7.01 -7.89 3.73
N PHE A 127 6.86 -6.84 2.91
CA PHE A 127 7.35 -6.84 1.54
C PHE A 127 8.87 -6.95 1.51
N ALA A 128 9.37 -7.91 0.74
CA ALA A 128 10.79 -8.18 0.55
C ALA A 128 11.06 -8.70 -0.86
#